data_AF-A0A4U0ZRP6-F1
#
_entry.id   AF-A0A4U0ZRP6-F1
#
_cell.length_a   1.000
_cell.length_b   1.000
_cell.length_c   1.000
_cell.angle_alpha   90.00
_cell.angle_beta   90.00
_cell.angle_gamma   90.00
#
_symmetry.space_group_name_H-M   'P 1'
#
loop_
_entity.id
_entity.type
_entity.pdbx_description
1 polymer ?
#
loop_
_entity_poly.entity_id
_entity_poly.type
_entity_poly.pdbx_seq_one_letter_code
_entity_poly.pdbx_strand_id
1 'polypeptide(L)'
;MKVFPQLNHLALALVFCFVVSAPVQAHFGMIISDYPIISQENKEAALTLSFAHPFENHTMELVKPKTFFVVVNGEQQDLTGTLKEIQLNNHKAWSTSFSFQRPGVYQFIMEPQPYWEPSEDLSIIHYTKTIIPAYGDDEGWDTPAGLPTEIIPLLRPFGNYAGNSFTGQVLVKGIPAANAEVEVEYYNPANTYKAPTDYHVTQLVKTDANGVFSFTCPLAGWWGFAALTEADYTIKNPQGEEKGVELGAVLWTYFHSIDQTTN
;
A
#
# COMPACT_ATOMS: atom_id res chain seq x y z
N MET A 1 -59.43 49.53 -2.90
CA MET A 1 -58.07 50.06 -3.11
C MET A 1 -57.12 49.32 -2.17
N LYS A 2 -56.22 48.49 -2.74
CA LYS A 2 -55.03 47.79 -2.16
C LYS A 2 -55.32 46.77 -1.02
N VAL A 3 -55.18 45.44 -1.11
CA VAL A 3 -54.20 44.46 -1.69
C VAL A 3 -52.86 44.36 -0.93
N PHE A 4 -52.79 43.38 0.00
CA PHE A 4 -51.67 42.50 0.45
C PHE A 4 -50.38 43.15 1.10
N PRO A 5 -49.42 42.40 1.72
CA PRO A 5 -49.55 41.36 2.78
C PRO A 5 -48.33 41.23 3.76
N GLN A 6 -48.37 40.15 4.58
CA GLN A 6 -47.27 39.23 4.99
C GLN A 6 -46.30 39.54 6.15
N LEU A 7 -46.50 38.75 7.23
CA LEU A 7 -45.56 37.84 7.89
C LEU A 7 -44.06 38.25 7.92
N ASN A 8 -43.64 38.86 9.02
CA ASN A 8 -42.22 39.04 9.39
C ASN A 8 -41.76 37.94 10.37
N HIS A 9 -41.71 36.69 9.91
CA HIS A 9 -40.98 35.62 10.61
C HIS A 9 -40.33 34.70 9.58
N LEU A 10 -39.32 35.15 8.85
CA LEU A 10 -38.33 34.26 8.24
C LEU A 10 -37.13 35.06 7.71
N ALA A 11 -36.18 35.34 8.59
CA ALA A 11 -34.80 35.58 8.19
C ALA A 11 -33.92 34.64 9.02
N LEU A 12 -34.23 33.34 8.94
CA LEU A 12 -33.33 32.31 9.42
C LEU A 12 -32.22 32.20 8.38
N ALA A 13 -31.04 32.71 8.72
CA ALA A 13 -29.84 32.60 7.93
C ALA A 13 -29.52 31.12 7.67
N LEU A 14 -29.88 30.64 6.48
CA LEU A 14 -29.41 29.37 5.95
C LEU A 14 -27.95 29.57 5.51
N VAL A 15 -27.02 29.48 6.46
CA VAL A 15 -25.62 29.22 6.16
C VAL A 15 -25.55 27.77 5.71
N PHE A 16 -25.61 27.58 4.40
CA PHE A 16 -25.41 26.28 3.78
C PHE A 16 -23.90 25.99 3.84
N CYS A 17 -23.46 25.28 4.88
CA CYS A 17 -22.12 24.69 4.92
C CYS A 17 -22.07 23.58 3.86
N PHE A 18 -21.67 23.92 2.63
CA PHE A 18 -21.13 22.94 1.70
C PHE A 18 -19.81 22.44 2.30
N VAL A 19 -19.87 21.39 3.12
CA VAL A 19 -18.71 20.57 3.40
C VAL A 19 -18.42 19.84 2.10
N VAL A 20 -17.51 20.38 1.31
CA VAL A 20 -16.91 19.66 0.19
C VAL A 20 -16.02 18.61 0.85
N SER A 21 -16.52 17.38 0.99
CA SER A 21 -15.67 16.24 1.31
C SER A 21 -14.69 16.10 0.16
N ALA A 22 -13.44 16.50 0.37
CA ALA A 22 -12.37 16.11 -0.54
C ALA A 22 -12.30 14.57 -0.53
N PRO A 23 -12.10 13.92 -1.68
CA PRO A 23 -11.79 12.50 -1.67
C PRO A 23 -10.52 12.32 -0.83
N VAL A 24 -10.64 11.58 0.27
CA VAL A 24 -9.45 11.06 0.95
C VAL A 24 -8.89 10.02 -0.01
N GLN A 25 -7.73 10.31 -0.57
CA GLN A 25 -7.07 9.43 -1.51
C GLN A 25 -6.20 8.48 -0.71
N ALA A 26 -6.31 7.17 -0.98
CA ALA A 26 -5.52 6.18 -0.27
C ALA A 26 -4.03 6.41 -0.50
N HIS A 27 -3.30 6.40 0.59
CA HIS A 27 -1.85 6.50 0.60
C HIS A 27 -1.24 5.10 0.55
N PHE A 28 -0.17 4.91 -0.21
CA PHE A 28 0.54 3.63 -0.23
C PHE A 28 2.04 3.82 -0.09
N GLY A 29 2.61 3.21 0.95
CA GLY A 29 4.02 2.83 0.93
C GLY A 29 4.26 1.77 -0.14
N MET A 30 5.27 1.94 -0.97
CA MET A 30 5.54 1.07 -2.13
C MET A 30 6.97 0.53 -2.11
N ILE A 31 7.12 -0.75 -2.44
CA ILE A 31 8.41 -1.38 -2.77
C ILE A 31 8.19 -2.12 -4.09
N ILE A 32 8.52 -1.51 -5.22
CA ILE A 32 8.28 -2.10 -6.54
C ILE A 32 9.59 -2.61 -7.12
N SER A 33 9.59 -3.87 -7.53
CA SER A 33 10.69 -4.49 -8.26
C SER A 33 10.47 -4.39 -9.76
N ASP A 34 11.54 -4.20 -10.52
CA ASP A 34 11.55 -4.35 -11.97
C ASP A 34 11.31 -5.81 -12.40
N TYR A 35 11.66 -6.77 -11.56
CA TYR A 35 11.37 -8.19 -11.75
C TYR A 35 10.52 -8.78 -10.61
N PRO A 36 9.33 -9.33 -10.89
CA PRO A 36 8.49 -9.94 -9.86
C PRO A 36 8.94 -11.36 -9.48
N ILE A 37 9.80 -11.98 -10.29
CA ILE A 37 10.38 -13.32 -10.09
C ILE A 37 11.83 -13.29 -10.59
N ILE A 38 12.75 -13.88 -9.82
CA ILE A 38 14.17 -13.96 -10.17
C ILE A 38 14.51 -15.33 -10.74
N SER A 39 15.19 -15.35 -11.88
CA SER A 39 15.56 -16.55 -12.62
C SER A 39 17.08 -16.62 -12.83
N GLN A 40 17.58 -17.71 -13.43
CA GLN A 40 19.03 -17.80 -13.75
C GLN A 40 19.50 -16.76 -14.76
N GLU A 41 18.59 -16.24 -15.58
CA GLU A 41 18.87 -15.24 -16.61
C GLU A 41 18.95 -13.82 -16.02
N ASN A 42 18.27 -13.59 -14.89
CA ASN A 42 18.37 -12.33 -14.18
C ASN A 42 18.60 -12.54 -12.68
N LYS A 43 19.81 -12.23 -12.23
CA LYS A 43 20.29 -12.43 -10.85
C LYS A 43 20.23 -11.17 -10.00
N GLU A 44 19.81 -10.04 -10.56
CA GLU A 44 19.77 -8.76 -9.90
C GLU A 44 18.44 -8.06 -10.18
N ALA A 45 17.87 -7.39 -9.19
CA ALA A 45 16.68 -6.59 -9.39
C ALA A 45 16.87 -5.20 -8.77
N ALA A 46 16.34 -4.20 -9.48
CA ALA A 46 16.20 -2.87 -8.94
C ALA A 46 14.89 -2.78 -8.15
N LEU A 47 14.99 -2.35 -6.90
CA LEU A 47 13.86 -2.08 -6.02
C LEU A 47 13.70 -0.57 -5.90
N THR A 48 12.49 -0.07 -6.18
CA THR A 48 12.10 1.32 -5.99
C THR A 48 11.16 1.44 -4.81
N LEU A 49 11.54 2.28 -3.85
CA LEU A 49 10.75 2.62 -2.66
C LEU A 49 10.16 4.01 -2.86
N SER A 50 8.84 4.13 -2.72
CA SER A 50 8.11 5.39 -2.88
C SER A 50 6.88 5.45 -1.98
N PHE A 51 6.29 6.64 -1.88
CA PHE A 51 4.99 6.88 -1.26
C PHE A 51 4.10 7.53 -2.31
N ALA A 52 2.90 7.02 -2.56
CA ALA A 52 2.09 7.45 -3.70
C ALA A 52 0.61 7.07 -3.57
N HIS A 53 -0.20 7.60 -4.50
CA HIS A 53 -1.51 7.11 -4.91
C HIS A 53 -1.31 6.28 -6.20
N PRO A 54 -1.24 4.94 -6.10
CA PRO A 54 -0.73 4.09 -7.17
C PRO A 54 -1.52 4.13 -8.48
N PHE A 55 -2.85 4.20 -8.40
CA PHE A 55 -3.70 4.17 -9.60
C PHE A 55 -3.65 5.49 -10.38
N GLU A 56 -3.49 6.60 -9.67
CA GLU A 56 -3.38 7.93 -10.27
C GLU A 56 -1.94 8.31 -10.63
N ASN A 57 -0.97 7.45 -10.28
CA ASN A 57 0.45 7.67 -10.47
C ASN A 57 0.93 9.00 -9.84
N HIS A 58 0.29 9.40 -8.74
CA HIS A 58 0.65 10.59 -7.98
C HIS A 58 1.61 10.21 -6.87
N THR A 59 2.87 10.59 -6.99
CA THR A 59 3.88 10.33 -5.95
C THR A 59 3.92 11.45 -4.92
N MET A 60 4.41 11.13 -3.74
CA MET A 60 4.61 12.02 -2.62
C MET A 60 6.05 11.90 -2.10
N GLU A 61 6.44 12.84 -1.24
CA GLU A 61 7.78 12.83 -0.63
C GLU A 61 7.96 11.62 0.30
N LEU A 62 8.87 10.71 -0.06
CA LEU A 62 9.36 9.68 0.85
C LEU A 62 10.68 10.12 1.47
N VAL A 63 10.62 10.59 2.72
CA VAL A 63 11.82 10.76 3.56
C VAL A 63 12.54 9.42 3.66
N LYS A 64 13.89 9.44 3.80
CA LYS A 64 14.68 8.22 3.92
C LYS A 64 14.04 7.26 4.94
N PRO A 65 13.68 6.02 4.53
CA PRO A 65 13.06 5.06 5.42
C PRO A 65 13.86 4.88 6.70
N LYS A 66 13.15 4.69 7.82
CA LYS A 66 13.77 4.39 9.12
C LYS A 66 14.55 3.08 9.03
N THR A 67 13.95 2.07 8.42
CA THR A 67 14.64 0.83 8.05
C THR A 67 14.17 0.34 6.69
N PHE A 68 15.07 -0.33 6.00
CA PHE A 68 14.77 -1.16 4.84
C PHE A 68 15.59 -2.44 4.95
N PHE A 69 14.95 -3.59 4.93
CA PHE A 69 15.61 -4.88 5.12
C PHE A 69 14.95 -5.97 4.29
N VAL A 70 15.62 -7.11 4.17
CA VAL A 70 15.08 -8.30 3.54
C VAL A 70 15.12 -9.46 4.52
N VAL A 71 14.05 -10.25 4.54
CA VAL A 71 13.97 -11.53 5.26
C VAL A 71 14.00 -12.66 4.24
N VAL A 72 14.91 -13.62 4.43
CA VAL A 72 15.02 -14.82 3.59
C VAL A 72 15.54 -15.99 4.43
N ASN A 73 14.90 -17.15 4.33
CA ASN A 73 15.29 -18.37 5.06
C ASN A 73 15.43 -18.16 6.58
N GLY A 74 14.56 -17.32 7.16
CA GLY A 74 14.59 -16.97 8.59
C GLY A 74 15.69 -15.99 9.01
N GLU A 75 16.52 -15.53 8.07
CA GLU A 75 17.58 -14.55 8.32
C GLU A 75 17.13 -13.16 7.83
N GLN A 76 17.43 -12.14 8.65
CA GLN A 76 17.20 -10.74 8.28
C GLN A 76 18.52 -10.07 7.88
N GLN A 77 18.50 -9.34 6.78
CA GLN A 77 19.61 -8.50 6.30
C GLN A 77 19.17 -7.05 6.17
N ASP A 78 19.86 -6.14 6.85
CA ASP A 78 19.67 -4.69 6.71
C ASP A 78 20.20 -4.19 5.35
N LEU A 79 19.36 -3.42 4.65
CA LEU A 79 19.60 -2.80 3.35
C LEU A 79 19.45 -1.27 3.41
N THR A 80 19.22 -0.67 4.57
CA THR A 80 18.98 0.78 4.73
C THR A 80 20.17 1.61 4.22
N GLY A 81 21.38 1.07 4.40
CA GLY A 81 22.63 1.66 3.90
C GLY A 81 22.81 1.60 2.38
N THR A 82 22.05 0.74 1.68
CA THR A 82 22.17 0.55 0.22
C THR A 82 21.20 1.43 -0.57
N LEU A 83 20.31 2.15 0.11
CA LEU A 83 19.35 3.07 -0.50
C LEU A 83 20.06 4.29 -1.10
N LYS A 84 19.78 4.54 -2.38
CA LYS A 84 20.20 5.73 -3.13
C LYS A 84 18.99 6.62 -3.34
N GLU A 85 19.13 7.91 -3.06
CA GLU A 85 18.08 8.89 -3.34
C GLU A 85 17.87 9.00 -4.86
N ILE A 86 16.61 9.00 -5.28
CA ILE A 86 16.18 9.24 -6.66
C ILE A 86 15.00 10.22 -6.67
N GLN A 87 14.64 10.70 -7.86
CA GLN A 87 13.42 11.46 -8.09
C GLN A 87 12.44 10.60 -8.88
N LEU A 88 11.23 10.40 -8.36
CA LEU A 88 10.13 9.71 -9.03
C LEU A 88 8.96 10.70 -9.14
N ASN A 89 8.55 11.04 -10.37
CA ASN A 89 7.53 12.07 -10.64
C ASN A 89 7.75 13.37 -9.84
N ASN A 90 9.00 13.85 -9.78
CA ASN A 90 9.46 15.04 -9.07
C ASN A 90 9.40 14.99 -7.53
N HIS A 91 9.10 13.83 -6.95
CA HIS A 91 9.13 13.63 -5.51
C HIS A 91 10.27 12.71 -5.11
N LYS A 92 10.80 12.95 -3.92
CA LYS A 92 11.87 12.12 -3.36
C LYS A 92 11.41 10.68 -3.21
N ALA A 93 12.21 9.78 -3.76
CA ALA A 93 12.06 8.34 -3.64
C ALA A 93 13.44 7.70 -3.42
N TRP A 94 13.48 6.39 -3.23
CA TRP A 94 14.72 5.66 -3.00
C TRP A 94 14.81 4.45 -3.91
N SER A 95 16.02 4.09 -4.33
CA SER A 95 16.27 2.86 -5.04
C SER A 95 17.42 2.07 -4.45
N THR A 96 17.38 0.76 -4.65
CA THR A 96 18.54 -0.09 -4.43
C THR A 96 18.61 -1.18 -5.48
N SER A 97 19.79 -1.77 -5.65
CA SER A 97 19.97 -2.95 -6.50
C SER A 97 20.35 -4.12 -5.61
N PHE A 98 19.65 -5.24 -5.77
CA PHE A 98 19.84 -6.42 -4.93
C PHE A 98 20.24 -7.62 -5.79
N SER A 99 21.40 -8.22 -5.48
CA SER A 99 21.90 -9.42 -6.15
C SER A 99 21.51 -10.68 -5.39
N PHE A 100 20.68 -11.52 -6.00
CA PHE A 100 20.17 -12.75 -5.41
C PHE A 100 21.22 -13.86 -5.50
N GLN A 101 21.66 -14.39 -4.36
CA GLN A 101 22.79 -15.33 -4.30
C GLN A 101 22.38 -16.81 -4.24
N ARG A 102 21.17 -17.10 -3.76
CA ARG A 102 20.69 -18.47 -3.49
C ARG A 102 19.19 -18.57 -3.72
N PRO A 103 18.65 -19.78 -3.96
CA PRO A 103 17.21 -20.00 -3.93
C PRO A 103 16.62 -19.52 -2.60
N GLY A 104 15.43 -18.95 -2.67
CA GLY A 104 14.68 -18.49 -1.51
C GLY A 104 13.52 -17.58 -1.89
N VAL A 105 12.62 -17.38 -0.94
CA VAL A 105 11.60 -16.34 -1.00
C VAL A 105 12.09 -15.13 -0.19
N TYR A 106 12.26 -14.00 -0.88
CA TYR A 106 12.80 -12.78 -0.31
C TYR A 106 11.65 -11.81 0.03
N GLN A 107 11.45 -11.52 1.31
CA GLN A 107 10.48 -10.53 1.78
C GLN A 107 11.20 -9.20 2.01
N PHE A 108 11.09 -8.26 1.06
CA PHE A 108 11.62 -6.91 1.20
C PHE A 108 10.64 -6.05 1.99
N ILE A 109 11.13 -5.38 3.02
CA ILE A 109 10.30 -4.67 4.00
C ILE A 109 10.84 -3.26 4.24
N MET A 110 9.94 -2.29 4.26
CA MET A 110 10.20 -0.89 4.55
C MET A 110 9.40 -0.47 5.79
N GLU A 111 10.11 0.10 6.78
CA GLU A 111 9.50 0.94 7.81
C GLU A 111 9.82 2.40 7.48
N PRO A 112 8.82 3.23 7.15
CA PRO A 112 9.04 4.63 6.82
C PRO A 112 9.28 5.46 8.09
N GLN A 113 9.74 6.71 7.90
CA GLN A 113 9.50 7.72 8.93
C GLN A 113 8.00 8.06 8.95
N PRO A 114 7.41 8.42 10.11
CA PRO A 114 6.03 8.87 10.13
C PRO A 114 5.80 10.05 9.20
N TYR A 115 4.76 9.95 8.37
CA TYR A 115 4.33 11.01 7.46
C TYR A 115 3.18 11.78 8.11
N TRP A 116 3.32 13.09 8.30
CA TRP A 116 2.22 13.93 8.76
C TRP A 116 1.28 14.22 7.58
N GLU A 117 0.04 13.76 7.63
CA GLU A 117 -0.99 14.04 6.62
C GLU A 117 -1.91 15.16 7.13
N PRO A 118 -1.73 16.41 6.67
CA PRO A 118 -2.46 17.55 7.19
C PRO A 118 -3.97 17.49 6.94
N SER A 119 -4.41 16.82 5.87
CA SER A 119 -5.83 16.71 5.52
C SER A 119 -6.58 15.71 6.40
N GLU A 120 -5.88 14.72 6.95
CA GLU A 120 -6.43 13.69 7.84
C GLU A 120 -6.14 13.97 9.32
N ASP A 121 -5.31 14.98 9.63
CA ASP A 121 -4.93 15.38 10.99
C ASP A 121 -4.30 14.24 11.82
N LEU A 122 -3.54 13.36 11.15
CA LEU A 122 -2.87 12.20 11.75
C LEU A 122 -1.48 11.95 11.12
N SER A 123 -0.71 11.06 11.76
CA SER A 123 0.54 10.55 11.19
C SER A 123 0.35 9.18 10.57
N ILE A 124 0.88 8.96 9.37
CA ILE A 124 0.80 7.69 8.64
C ILE A 124 2.11 6.91 8.80
N ILE A 125 2.01 5.64 9.15
CA ILE A 125 3.13 4.68 9.15
C ILE A 125 2.68 3.41 8.43
N HIS A 126 3.10 3.27 7.17
CA HIS A 126 2.80 2.10 6.36
C HIS A 126 3.99 1.14 6.34
N TYR A 127 3.84 -0.01 7.01
CA TYR A 127 4.80 -1.10 6.96
C TYR A 127 4.60 -1.86 5.65
N THR A 128 5.48 -1.60 4.69
CA THR A 128 5.34 -2.13 3.33
C THR A 128 6.17 -3.39 3.16
N LYS A 129 5.58 -4.39 2.52
CA LYS A 129 6.21 -5.65 2.16
C LYS A 129 6.02 -5.95 0.67
N THR A 130 7.08 -6.46 0.03
CA THR A 130 7.04 -7.07 -1.31
C THR A 130 7.78 -8.40 -1.28
N ILE A 131 7.15 -9.44 -1.83
CA ILE A 131 7.66 -10.82 -1.77
C ILE A 131 8.11 -11.25 -3.16
N ILE A 132 9.38 -11.61 -3.29
CA ILE A 132 10.01 -11.98 -4.56
C ILE A 132 10.64 -13.37 -4.44
N PRO A 133 10.18 -14.38 -5.20
CA PRO A 133 10.83 -15.68 -5.25
C PRO A 133 12.08 -15.62 -6.12
N ALA A 134 13.10 -16.40 -5.75
CA ALA A 134 14.30 -16.56 -6.53
C ALA A 134 14.64 -18.02 -6.80
N TYR A 135 15.01 -18.28 -8.05
CA TYR A 135 15.57 -19.56 -8.50
C TYR A 135 14.69 -20.79 -8.22
N GLY A 136 13.36 -20.59 -8.23
CA GLY A 136 12.37 -21.67 -8.15
C GLY A 136 11.99 -22.11 -6.73
N ASP A 137 12.50 -21.44 -5.69
CA ASP A 137 12.08 -21.70 -4.31
C ASP A 137 10.68 -21.15 -4.03
N ASP A 138 9.94 -21.81 -3.16
CA ASP A 138 8.58 -21.48 -2.77
C ASP A 138 8.27 -21.72 -1.28
N GLU A 139 9.28 -21.77 -0.42
CA GLU A 139 9.13 -21.89 1.03
C GLU A 139 9.15 -20.53 1.76
N GLY A 140 8.34 -20.40 2.82
CA GLY A 140 8.40 -19.26 3.75
C GLY A 140 7.71 -17.96 3.31
N TRP A 141 6.98 -17.95 2.19
CA TRP A 141 6.20 -16.79 1.74
C TRP A 141 5.00 -16.45 2.64
N ASP A 142 4.53 -17.41 3.43
CA ASP A 142 3.44 -17.31 4.41
C ASP A 142 3.95 -17.11 5.85
N THR A 143 5.27 -17.03 6.04
CA THR A 143 5.86 -16.80 7.36
C THR A 143 5.83 -15.31 7.71
N PRO A 144 5.23 -14.92 8.86
CA PRO A 144 5.23 -13.54 9.33
C PRO A 144 6.64 -12.99 9.52
N ALA A 145 6.84 -11.71 9.18
CA ALA A 145 8.10 -11.01 9.39
C ALA A 145 8.18 -10.37 10.79
N GLY A 146 7.09 -10.41 11.57
CA GLY A 146 7.05 -9.86 12.93
C GLY A 146 6.86 -8.35 12.97
N LEU A 147 6.18 -7.79 11.96
CA LEU A 147 5.94 -6.35 11.87
C LEU A 147 4.83 -5.92 12.85
N PRO A 148 4.77 -4.63 13.24
CA PRO A 148 3.68 -4.11 14.08
C PRO A 148 2.30 -4.34 13.47
N THR A 149 2.20 -4.29 12.14
CA THR A 149 1.06 -4.73 11.35
C THR A 149 1.57 -5.35 10.05
N GLU A 150 1.01 -6.47 9.61
CA GLU A 150 1.37 -7.10 8.33
C GLU A 150 0.24 -7.91 7.70
N ILE A 151 0.28 -8.01 6.36
CA ILE A 151 -0.56 -8.94 5.60
C ILE A 151 0.25 -10.21 5.34
N ILE A 152 -0.32 -11.36 5.71
CA ILE A 152 0.19 -12.69 5.39
C ILE A 152 -0.59 -13.21 4.17
N PRO A 153 0.05 -13.49 3.04
CA PRO A 153 -0.62 -14.12 1.91
C PRO A 153 -1.19 -15.49 2.31
N LEU A 154 -2.41 -15.80 1.88
CA LEU A 154 -3.00 -17.15 1.93
C LEU A 154 -3.05 -17.80 0.53
N LEU A 155 -2.62 -17.07 -0.49
CA LEU A 155 -2.31 -17.53 -1.82
C LEU A 155 -0.84 -17.21 -2.09
N ARG A 156 -0.12 -18.12 -2.74
CA ARG A 156 1.28 -17.94 -3.11
C ARG A 156 1.45 -16.61 -3.87
N PRO A 157 2.16 -15.61 -3.32
CA PRO A 157 2.05 -14.20 -3.74
C PRO A 157 2.69 -13.88 -5.09
N PHE A 158 3.45 -14.82 -5.65
CA PHE A 158 4.16 -14.72 -6.93
C PHE A 158 3.66 -15.72 -7.99
N GLY A 159 2.57 -16.44 -7.70
CA GLY A 159 1.95 -17.41 -8.62
C GLY A 159 0.63 -16.93 -9.22
N ASN A 160 0.39 -15.61 -9.24
CA ASN A 160 -0.90 -15.05 -9.58
C ASN A 160 -1.02 -14.71 -11.07
N TYR A 161 -2.14 -15.07 -11.69
CA TYR A 161 -2.53 -14.58 -13.01
C TYR A 161 -3.53 -13.45 -12.88
N ALA A 162 -3.52 -12.50 -13.81
CA ALA A 162 -4.58 -11.53 -13.96
C ALA A 162 -5.95 -12.24 -14.00
N GLY A 163 -6.88 -11.77 -13.17
CA GLY A 163 -8.19 -12.39 -12.96
C GLY A 163 -8.25 -13.35 -11.77
N ASN A 164 -7.12 -13.71 -11.13
CA ASN A 164 -7.13 -14.47 -9.89
C ASN A 164 -7.64 -13.61 -8.71
N SER A 165 -8.16 -14.29 -7.69
CA SER A 165 -8.42 -13.70 -6.39
C SER A 165 -7.22 -13.85 -5.47
N PHE A 166 -6.66 -12.74 -5.00
CA PHE A 166 -5.75 -12.75 -3.86
C PHE A 166 -6.54 -12.94 -2.57
N THR A 167 -5.96 -13.67 -1.62
CA THR A 167 -6.48 -13.80 -0.27
C THR A 167 -5.33 -13.57 0.69
N GLY A 168 -5.54 -12.73 1.69
CA GLY A 168 -4.56 -12.41 2.73
C GLY A 168 -5.19 -12.38 4.12
N GLN A 169 -4.36 -12.56 5.14
CA GLN A 169 -4.73 -12.40 6.54
C GLN A 169 -4.00 -11.19 7.12
N VAL A 170 -4.74 -10.24 7.67
CA VAL A 170 -4.21 -9.06 8.35
C VAL A 170 -3.90 -9.41 9.80
N LEU A 171 -2.67 -9.13 10.22
CA LEU A 171 -2.22 -9.27 11.60
C LEU A 171 -1.83 -7.90 12.15
N VAL A 172 -2.29 -7.58 13.37
CA VAL A 172 -1.85 -6.42 14.16
C VAL A 172 -1.22 -6.96 15.43
N LYS A 173 0.05 -6.62 15.68
CA LYS A 173 0.84 -7.17 16.80
C LYS A 173 0.81 -8.72 16.81
N GLY A 174 0.81 -9.33 15.62
CA GLY A 174 0.72 -10.79 15.44
C GLY A 174 -0.67 -11.40 15.68
N ILE A 175 -1.70 -10.61 15.94
CA ILE A 175 -3.07 -11.07 16.20
C ILE A 175 -3.95 -10.77 14.98
N PRO A 176 -4.79 -11.70 14.51
CA PRO A 176 -5.72 -11.44 13.42
C PRO A 176 -6.63 -10.23 13.66
N ALA A 177 -6.68 -9.32 12.69
CA ALA A 177 -7.43 -8.07 12.79
C ALA A 177 -8.79 -8.19 12.11
N ALA A 178 -9.85 -8.38 12.89
CA ALA A 178 -11.21 -8.52 12.40
C ALA A 178 -11.84 -7.17 11.98
N ASN A 179 -12.66 -7.19 10.92
CA ASN A 179 -13.34 -6.01 10.37
C ASN A 179 -12.41 -4.85 9.97
N ALA A 180 -11.11 -5.13 9.78
CA ALA A 180 -10.15 -4.16 9.29
C ALA A 180 -10.49 -3.80 7.84
N GLU A 181 -10.42 -2.52 7.52
CA GLU A 181 -10.57 -2.02 6.16
C GLU A 181 -9.26 -2.26 5.39
N VAL A 182 -9.39 -2.82 4.19
CA VAL A 182 -8.28 -3.08 3.29
C VAL A 182 -8.54 -2.34 2.00
N GLU A 183 -7.74 -1.31 1.76
CA GLU A 183 -7.72 -0.55 0.53
C GLU A 183 -6.91 -1.29 -0.53
N VAL A 184 -7.40 -1.27 -1.76
CA VAL A 184 -6.85 -2.03 -2.87
C VAL A 184 -6.69 -1.13 -4.09
N GLU A 185 -5.45 -1.06 -4.60
CA GLU A 185 -5.14 -0.29 -5.79
C GLU A 185 -4.25 -1.06 -6.77
N TYR A 186 -4.47 -0.78 -8.05
CA TYR A 186 -3.58 -1.19 -9.14
C TYR A 186 -2.52 -0.12 -9.36
N TYR A 187 -1.25 -0.51 -9.45
CA TYR A 187 -0.20 0.42 -9.81
C TYR A 187 -0.23 0.73 -11.32
N ASN A 188 -0.51 1.98 -11.67
CA ASN A 188 -0.74 2.45 -13.03
C ASN A 188 0.39 3.40 -13.51
N PRO A 189 1.66 2.96 -13.58
CA PRO A 189 2.81 3.85 -13.79
C PRO A 189 2.80 4.61 -15.12
N ALA A 190 2.09 4.09 -16.12
CA ALA A 190 1.97 4.69 -17.45
C ALA A 190 0.68 5.50 -17.64
N ASN A 191 -0.16 5.62 -16.60
CA ASN A 191 -1.49 6.26 -16.69
C ASN A 191 -2.35 5.68 -17.84
N THR A 192 -2.22 4.38 -18.09
CA THR A 192 -2.90 3.69 -19.19
C THR A 192 -4.38 3.47 -18.89
N TYR A 193 -4.72 3.32 -17.61
CA TYR A 193 -6.08 3.09 -17.15
C TYR A 193 -6.70 4.35 -16.54
N LYS A 194 -8.01 4.49 -16.72
CA LYS A 194 -8.82 5.55 -16.10
C LYS A 194 -9.96 4.91 -15.31
N ALA A 195 -10.10 5.31 -14.07
CA ALA A 195 -11.20 4.89 -13.21
C ALA A 195 -12.52 5.55 -13.64
N PRO A 196 -13.66 4.81 -13.61
CA PRO A 196 -14.98 5.40 -13.81
C PRO A 196 -15.36 6.44 -12.75
N THR A 197 -14.95 6.21 -11.50
CA THR A 197 -15.18 7.07 -10.33
C THR A 197 -14.05 6.87 -9.31
N ASP A 198 -13.96 7.72 -8.30
CA ASP A 198 -12.99 7.59 -7.20
C ASP A 198 -13.08 6.24 -6.47
N TYR A 199 -14.30 5.68 -6.31
CA TYR A 199 -14.50 4.32 -5.78
C TYR A 199 -13.83 3.18 -6.58
N HIS A 200 -13.37 3.47 -7.80
CA HIS A 200 -12.62 2.52 -8.64
C HIS A 200 -11.12 2.83 -8.67
N VAL A 201 -10.70 4.00 -8.18
CA VAL A 201 -9.30 4.34 -7.91
C VAL A 201 -8.87 3.49 -6.72
N THR A 202 -9.45 3.75 -5.55
CA THR A 202 -9.27 2.97 -4.32
C THR A 202 -10.50 2.10 -4.10
N GLN A 203 -10.32 0.78 -4.15
CA GLN A 203 -11.36 -0.18 -3.81
C GLN A 203 -11.22 -0.63 -2.36
N LEU A 204 -12.32 -0.99 -1.72
CA LEU A 204 -12.36 -1.31 -0.30
C LEU A 204 -12.95 -2.70 -0.07
N VAL A 205 -12.24 -3.53 0.69
CA VAL A 205 -12.76 -4.78 1.26
C VAL A 205 -12.57 -4.79 2.77
N LYS A 206 -13.27 -5.67 3.48
CA LYS A 206 -13.13 -5.83 4.93
C LYS A 206 -12.71 -7.24 5.28
N THR A 207 -11.89 -7.37 6.30
CA THR A 207 -11.52 -8.68 6.84
C THR A 207 -12.68 -9.32 7.60
N ASP A 208 -12.72 -10.65 7.58
CA ASP A 208 -13.63 -11.45 8.40
C ASP A 208 -13.17 -11.51 9.88
N ALA A 209 -13.85 -12.32 10.70
CA ALA A 209 -13.52 -12.49 12.12
C ALA A 209 -12.11 -13.07 12.38
N ASN A 210 -11.49 -13.70 11.38
CA ASN A 210 -10.14 -14.26 11.44
C ASN A 210 -9.12 -13.37 10.74
N GLY A 211 -9.46 -12.10 10.45
CA GLY A 211 -8.58 -11.17 9.76
C GLY A 211 -8.37 -11.47 8.27
N VAL A 212 -9.17 -12.35 7.67
CA VAL A 212 -9.00 -12.77 6.27
C VAL A 212 -9.81 -11.89 5.33
N PHE A 213 -9.21 -11.46 4.23
CA PHE A 213 -9.90 -10.78 3.12
C PHE A 213 -9.55 -11.45 1.79
N SER A 214 -10.42 -11.27 0.80
CA SER A 214 -10.18 -11.70 -0.59
C SER A 214 -10.58 -10.61 -1.57
N PHE A 215 -9.83 -10.46 -2.65
CA PHE A 215 -10.11 -9.52 -3.73
C PHE A 215 -9.65 -10.08 -5.08
N THR A 216 -10.43 -9.86 -6.14
CA THR A 216 -10.08 -10.29 -7.51
C THR A 216 -9.39 -9.17 -8.26
N CYS A 217 -8.17 -9.42 -8.73
CA CYS A 217 -7.34 -8.45 -9.44
C CYS A 217 -7.47 -8.64 -10.96
N PRO A 218 -8.29 -7.84 -11.66
CA PRO A 218 -8.63 -8.08 -13.06
C PRO A 218 -7.50 -7.80 -14.06
N LEU A 219 -6.48 -7.04 -13.66
CA LEU A 219 -5.40 -6.58 -14.54
C LEU A 219 -4.08 -7.27 -14.21
N ALA A 220 -3.26 -7.50 -15.23
CA ALA A 220 -1.85 -7.89 -15.04
C ALA A 220 -1.04 -6.69 -14.56
N GLY A 221 -0.11 -6.91 -13.63
CA GLY A 221 0.74 -5.89 -13.03
C GLY A 221 0.77 -5.97 -11.50
N TRP A 222 1.31 -4.92 -10.89
CA TRP A 222 1.42 -4.80 -9.44
C TRP A 222 0.10 -4.32 -8.82
N TRP A 223 -0.35 -5.05 -7.80
CA TRP A 223 -1.50 -4.70 -6.97
C TRP A 223 -1.06 -4.52 -5.52
N GLY A 224 -1.50 -3.42 -4.92
CA GLY A 224 -1.25 -3.06 -3.52
C GLY A 224 -2.48 -3.31 -2.67
N PHE A 225 -2.26 -3.87 -1.48
CA PHE A 225 -3.27 -4.04 -0.45
C PHE A 225 -2.79 -3.34 0.81
N ALA A 226 -3.55 -2.38 1.33
CA ALA A 226 -3.23 -1.62 2.53
C ALA A 226 -4.33 -1.83 3.57
N ALA A 227 -4.03 -2.61 4.61
CA ALA A 227 -4.93 -2.79 5.74
C ALA A 227 -4.66 -1.73 6.80
N LEU A 228 -5.62 -0.83 7.02
CA LEU A 228 -5.46 0.35 7.84
C LEU A 228 -6.02 0.13 9.24
N THR A 229 -5.27 0.54 10.26
CA THR A 229 -5.64 0.43 11.67
C THR A 229 -5.12 1.61 12.46
N GLU A 230 -5.80 2.00 13.53
CA GLU A 230 -5.33 3.07 14.42
C GLU A 230 -4.35 2.51 15.47
N ALA A 231 -3.24 3.22 15.69
CA ALA A 231 -2.30 2.89 16.74
C ALA A 231 -2.87 3.21 18.14
N ASP A 232 -2.35 2.53 19.17
CA ASP A 232 -2.66 2.83 20.58
C ASP A 232 -1.80 3.94 21.19
N TYR A 233 -1.11 4.72 20.34
CA TYR A 233 -0.23 5.81 20.72
C TYR A 233 -0.38 7.00 19.77
N THR A 234 0.11 8.16 20.22
CA THR A 234 0.10 9.41 19.45
C THR A 234 1.51 9.82 19.04
N ILE A 235 1.60 10.64 17.99
CA ILE A 235 2.81 11.33 17.55
C ILE A 235 2.53 12.82 17.50
N LYS A 236 3.53 13.64 17.84
CA LYS A 236 3.43 15.09 17.72
C LYS A 236 3.43 15.53 16.28
N ASN A 237 2.44 16.34 15.90
CA ASN A 237 2.45 17.05 14.62
C ASN A 237 3.53 18.16 14.59
N PRO A 238 3.75 18.84 13.44
CA PRO A 238 4.73 19.93 13.34
C PRO A 238 4.47 21.11 14.30
N GLN A 239 3.24 21.26 14.82
CA GLN A 239 2.85 22.28 15.80
C GLN A 239 3.09 21.81 17.25
N GLY A 240 3.50 20.56 17.47
CA GLY A 240 3.80 19.98 18.77
C GLY A 240 2.61 19.36 19.51
N GLU A 241 1.46 19.23 18.85
CA GLU A 241 0.23 18.65 19.38
C GLU A 241 0.22 17.13 19.18
N GLU A 242 -0.26 16.38 20.17
CA GLU A 242 -0.42 14.93 20.07
C GLU A 242 -1.56 14.58 19.09
N LYS A 243 -1.26 13.77 18.09
CA LYS A 243 -2.20 13.35 17.04
C LYS A 243 -2.21 11.83 16.87
N GLY A 244 -3.32 11.32 16.35
CA GLY A 244 -3.48 9.90 16.06
C GLY A 244 -2.43 9.40 15.06
N VAL A 245 -2.26 8.08 15.04
CA VAL A 245 -1.33 7.43 14.12
C VAL A 245 -2.08 6.32 13.40
N GLU A 246 -2.07 6.39 12.09
CA GLU A 246 -2.51 5.30 11.23
C GLU A 246 -1.34 4.33 11.00
N LEU A 247 -1.60 3.05 11.25
CA LEU A 247 -0.73 1.93 10.89
C LEU A 247 -1.33 1.21 9.68
N GLY A 248 -0.58 1.19 8.59
CA GLY A 248 -0.92 0.43 7.39
C GLY A 248 -0.07 -0.84 7.28
N ALA A 249 -0.70 -2.00 7.20
CA ALA A 249 -0.04 -3.20 6.68
C ALA A 249 -0.17 -3.20 5.17
N VAL A 250 0.93 -2.94 4.47
CA VAL A 250 0.92 -2.83 3.01
C VAL A 250 1.65 -4.01 2.38
N LEU A 251 0.99 -4.70 1.45
CA LEU A 251 1.58 -5.79 0.66
C LEU A 251 1.41 -5.53 -0.82
N TRP A 252 2.50 -5.65 -1.57
CA TRP A 252 2.50 -5.62 -3.03
C TRP A 252 2.72 -7.01 -3.61
N THR A 253 1.86 -7.39 -4.55
CA THR A 253 1.96 -8.66 -5.29
C THR A 253 1.80 -8.43 -6.78
N TYR A 254 2.41 -9.27 -7.59
CA TYR A 254 2.36 -9.16 -9.05
C TYR A 254 1.41 -10.21 -9.65
N PHE A 255 0.63 -9.78 -10.63
CA PHE A 255 -0.31 -10.61 -11.39
C PHE A 255 0.16 -10.71 -12.83
N HIS A 256 0.46 -11.92 -13.30
CA HIS A 256 0.97 -12.18 -14.63
C HIS A 256 -0.14 -12.18 -15.69
N SER A 257 0.14 -11.65 -16.87
CA SER A 257 -0.66 -11.96 -18.05
C SER A 257 -0.50 -13.43 -18.42
N ILE A 258 -1.54 -13.99 -19.05
CA ILE A 258 -1.47 -15.31 -19.68
C ILE A 258 -1.38 -15.09 -21.18
N ASP A 259 -0.24 -15.42 -21.75
CA ASP A 259 -0.09 -15.44 -23.21
C ASP A 259 -0.52 -16.79 -23.75
N GLN A 260 -1.21 -16.79 -24.90
CA GLN A 260 -1.46 -18.02 -25.63
C GLN A 260 -0.16 -18.46 -26.29
N THR A 261 0.28 -19.70 -26.03
CA THR A 261 1.36 -20.29 -26.82
C THR A 261 0.87 -20.44 -28.26
N THR A 262 1.43 -19.65 -29.18
CA THR A 262 1.23 -19.87 -30.61
C THR A 262 1.94 -21.18 -30.98
N ASN A 263 1.17 -22.22 -31.28
CA ASN A 263 1.67 -23.44 -31.93
C ASN A 263 2.02 -23.18 -33.39
#